data_AF-A0AAE9EMS9-F1
#
_entry.id   AF-A0AAE9EMS9-F1
#
_cell.length_a   1.000
_cell.length_b   1.000
_cell.length_c   1.000
_cell.angle_alpha   90.00
_cell.angle_beta   90.00
_cell.angle_gamma   90.00
#
_symmetry.space_group_name_H-M   'P 1'
#
loop_
_entity.id
_entity.type
_entity.pdbx_description
1 polymer ?
#
loop_
_entity_poly.entity_id
_entity_poly.type
_entity_poly.pdbx_seq_one_letter_code
_entity_poly.pdbx_strand_id
1 'polypeptide(L)'
;MRLLKYPSVVQEEIFSNMEYETIFPLSLTSRNLSKILKQFNWKPIEVAFVFEKMRFHIHFGDSTTPLELIPKTFKWNEMFPYGFICGHSRQVYKLETRSGSREEIVMMMYNHISELFQKCPSLRFGARISAPNMSYYIPIPSLSIATFKDVSANDLTTFMSNHLDLKLLVLEKEHLREIPDIINFRNLRVMCFQESFLHYMSHFKEVNAYFCGPTEEYYIREFIYRWLNGKLYENLNLIHIEQEDGERFSPDLLENYRHNRWDLNRMPQEYKLDEGDKYYTQFPGPFKMENAVYVQRESDGKVLSLQNTPRIFIGCVWNQENVFRE
;
A
#
# COMPACT_ATOMS: atom_id res chain seq x y z
N MET A 1 36.35 -10.44 10.45
CA MET A 1 35.18 -10.20 11.33
C MET A 1 34.94 -11.44 12.20
N ARG A 2 34.65 -11.28 13.51
CA ARG A 2 34.53 -12.42 14.45
C ARG A 2 33.31 -13.31 14.23
N LEU A 3 32.19 -12.76 13.72
CA LEU A 3 30.95 -13.53 13.51
C LEU A 3 31.13 -14.73 12.58
N LEU A 4 32.04 -14.63 11.59
CA LEU A 4 32.34 -15.70 10.64
C LEU A 4 33.07 -16.91 11.26
N LYS A 5 33.53 -16.80 12.51
CA LYS A 5 34.21 -17.89 13.23
C LYS A 5 33.25 -18.80 13.97
N TYR A 6 31.99 -18.40 14.14
CA TYR A 6 31.00 -19.22 14.83
C TYR A 6 30.46 -20.34 13.93
N PRO A 7 29.99 -21.47 14.49
CA PRO A 7 29.25 -22.48 13.73
C PRO A 7 28.02 -21.89 13.03
N SER A 8 27.58 -22.51 11.93
CA SER A 8 26.46 -22.02 11.11
C SER A 8 25.18 -21.82 11.90
N VAL A 9 24.85 -22.72 12.84
CA VAL A 9 23.66 -22.61 13.70
C VAL A 9 23.69 -21.37 14.58
N VAL A 10 24.87 -21.01 15.11
CA VAL A 10 25.03 -19.79 15.92
C VAL A 10 24.93 -18.54 15.04
N GLN A 11 25.45 -18.61 13.81
CA GLN A 11 25.26 -17.52 12.84
C GLN A 11 23.78 -17.36 12.47
N GLU A 12 23.06 -18.47 12.30
CA GLU A 12 21.60 -18.52 12.07
C GLU A 12 20.82 -17.79 13.15
N GLU A 13 21.08 -18.14 14.41
CA GLU A 13 20.43 -17.50 15.55
C GLU A 13 20.75 -16.00 15.62
N ILE A 14 22.02 -15.62 15.42
CA ILE A 14 22.42 -14.21 15.48
C ILE A 14 21.72 -13.39 14.40
N PHE A 15 21.78 -13.83 13.14
CA PHE A 15 21.23 -13.04 12.04
C PHE A 15 19.69 -13.05 12.02
N SER A 16 19.05 -14.14 12.45
CA SER A 16 17.58 -14.23 12.55
C SER A 16 16.98 -13.29 13.59
N ASN A 17 17.78 -12.85 14.57
CA ASN A 17 17.41 -11.89 15.60
C ASN A 17 17.90 -10.47 15.32
N MET A 18 18.58 -10.23 14.20
CA MET A 18 18.98 -8.88 13.78
C MET A 18 17.87 -8.20 12.98
N GLU A 19 17.77 -6.89 13.14
CA GLU A 19 16.94 -6.05 12.27
C GLU A 19 17.53 -5.96 10.86
N TYR A 20 16.67 -5.78 9.87
CA TYR A 20 17.09 -5.68 8.47
C TYR A 20 17.98 -4.47 8.20
N GLU A 21 17.77 -3.39 8.94
CA GLU A 21 18.61 -2.19 8.94
C GLU A 21 20.01 -2.44 9.51
N THR A 22 20.22 -3.57 10.19
CA THR A 22 21.56 -4.04 10.59
C THR A 22 22.12 -5.02 9.56
N ILE A 23 21.29 -5.93 9.05
CA ILE A 23 21.68 -6.96 8.07
C ILE A 23 22.15 -6.33 6.74
N PHE A 24 21.41 -5.34 6.24
CA PHE A 24 21.70 -4.73 4.95
C PHE A 24 23.08 -4.05 4.93
N PRO A 25 23.46 -3.18 5.87
CA PRO A 25 24.81 -2.62 5.89
C PRO A 25 25.91 -3.67 6.06
N LEU A 26 25.69 -4.67 6.91
CA LEU A 26 26.65 -5.77 7.09
C LEU A 26 26.95 -6.48 5.77
N SER A 27 25.92 -6.70 4.95
CA SER A 27 26.07 -7.32 3.63
C SER A 27 26.90 -6.48 2.64
N LEU A 28 26.95 -5.15 2.82
CA LEU A 28 27.77 -4.24 2.00
C LEU A 28 29.24 -4.21 2.45
N THR A 29 29.53 -4.57 3.70
CA THR A 29 30.90 -4.48 4.26
C THR A 29 31.82 -5.65 3.87
N SER A 30 31.27 -6.80 3.46
CA SER A 30 32.08 -7.98 3.18
C SER A 30 31.42 -8.94 2.19
N ARG A 31 32.15 -9.32 1.14
CA ARG A 31 31.70 -10.34 0.17
C ARG A 31 31.42 -11.70 0.82
N ASN A 32 32.20 -12.08 1.82
CA ASN A 32 32.00 -13.36 2.53
C ASN A 32 30.72 -13.33 3.37
N LEU A 33 30.42 -12.21 4.03
CA LEU A 33 29.16 -12.04 4.74
C LEU A 33 27.97 -12.05 3.79
N SER A 34 28.05 -11.29 2.71
CA SER A 34 27.00 -11.25 1.69
C SER A 34 26.66 -12.67 1.21
N LYS A 35 27.67 -13.49 0.90
CA LYS A 35 27.47 -14.90 0.51
C LYS A 35 26.75 -15.73 1.58
N ILE A 36 27.08 -15.53 2.85
CA ILE A 36 26.45 -16.25 3.96
C ILE A 36 25.01 -15.80 4.13
N LEU A 37 24.76 -14.49 4.22
CA LEU A 37 23.42 -13.92 4.41
C LEU A 37 22.43 -14.33 3.31
N LYS A 38 22.90 -14.49 2.06
CA LYS A 38 22.09 -14.99 0.93
C LYS A 38 21.56 -16.43 1.11
N GLN A 39 22.10 -17.19 2.07
CA GLN A 39 21.69 -18.57 2.31
C GLN A 39 20.48 -18.70 3.24
N PHE A 40 20.12 -17.62 3.94
CA PHE A 40 19.16 -17.63 5.04
C PHE A 40 17.74 -17.49 4.51
N ASN A 41 16.80 -18.09 5.24
CA ASN A 41 15.38 -17.91 5.03
C ASN A 41 14.92 -16.71 5.86
N TRP A 42 14.77 -15.57 5.19
CA TRP A 42 14.35 -14.34 5.84
C TRP A 42 12.86 -14.33 6.11
N LYS A 43 12.44 -13.61 7.16
CA LYS A 43 11.02 -13.34 7.39
C LYS A 43 10.47 -12.44 6.28
N PRO A 44 9.14 -12.37 6.11
CA PRO A 44 8.53 -11.43 5.19
C PRO A 44 9.05 -10.00 5.39
N ILE A 45 9.31 -9.32 4.28
CA ILE A 45 9.91 -7.99 4.27
C ILE A 45 9.42 -7.20 3.06
N GLU A 46 9.10 -5.94 3.30
CA GLU A 46 8.97 -4.94 2.26
C GLU A 46 10.19 -4.04 2.28
N VAL A 47 10.65 -3.67 1.09
CA VAL A 47 11.72 -2.71 0.91
C VAL A 47 11.18 -1.52 0.14
N ALA A 48 11.16 -0.36 0.79
CA ALA A 48 10.68 0.86 0.18
C ALA A 48 11.82 1.69 -0.39
N PHE A 49 11.64 2.11 -1.64
CA PHE A 49 12.50 3.02 -2.37
C PHE A 49 11.85 4.39 -2.37
N VAL A 50 12.43 5.35 -1.65
CA VAL A 50 11.89 6.72 -1.55
C VAL A 50 12.66 7.65 -2.47
N PHE A 51 11.96 8.27 -3.41
CA PHE A 51 12.53 9.19 -4.39
C PHE A 51 12.16 10.64 -4.03
N GLU A 52 13.19 11.42 -3.71
CA GLU A 52 13.12 12.88 -3.55
C GLU A 52 13.99 13.56 -4.64
N LYS A 53 13.83 14.88 -4.78
CA LYS A 53 14.54 15.70 -5.79
C LYS A 53 16.05 15.46 -5.82
N MET A 54 16.72 15.46 -4.67
CA MET A 54 18.19 15.36 -4.59
C MET A 54 18.64 14.17 -3.75
N ARG A 55 17.70 13.33 -3.32
CA ARG A 55 17.95 12.24 -2.39
C ARG A 55 17.17 11.00 -2.78
N PHE A 56 17.72 9.89 -2.38
CA PHE A 56 17.10 8.59 -2.48
C PHE A 56 17.24 7.90 -1.13
N HIS A 57 16.16 7.27 -0.65
CA HIS A 57 16.17 6.55 0.61
C HIS A 57 15.76 5.10 0.43
N ILE A 58 16.38 4.23 1.22
CA ILE A 58 15.95 2.84 1.38
C ILE A 58 15.53 2.66 2.84
N HIS A 59 14.39 2.02 3.06
CA HIS A 59 14.06 1.46 4.36
C HIS A 59 13.43 0.08 4.21
N PHE A 60 13.47 -0.68 5.29
CA PHE A 60 12.89 -2.02 5.38
C PHE A 60 11.60 -1.90 6.19
N GLY A 61 10.46 -1.91 5.51
CA GLY A 61 9.17 -1.61 6.10
C GLY A 61 8.14 -1.11 5.09
N ASP A 62 7.03 -0.62 5.63
CA ASP A 62 5.86 -0.15 4.89
C ASP A 62 6.14 1.17 4.14
N SER A 63 6.13 1.12 2.81
CA SER A 63 6.34 2.27 1.92
C SER A 63 5.24 3.33 2.00
N THR A 64 4.09 3.01 2.61
CA THR A 64 2.98 3.94 2.85
C THR A 64 3.15 4.73 4.14
N THR A 65 4.04 4.31 5.04
CA THR A 65 4.32 5.04 6.28
C THR A 65 4.96 6.40 5.98
N PRO A 66 4.48 7.52 6.57
CA PRO A 66 5.10 8.83 6.43
C PRO A 66 6.58 8.84 6.81
N LEU A 67 7.42 9.49 5.99
CA LEU A 67 8.87 9.48 6.16
C LEU A 67 9.32 10.04 7.52
N GLU A 68 8.56 10.98 8.09
CA GLU A 68 8.83 11.58 9.39
C GLU A 68 8.71 10.57 10.55
N LEU A 69 7.95 9.49 10.35
CA LEU A 69 7.71 8.45 11.35
C LEU A 69 8.69 7.28 11.23
N ILE A 70 9.54 7.26 10.19
CA ILE A 70 10.43 6.12 9.92
C ILE A 70 11.79 6.37 10.59
N PRO A 71 12.14 5.61 11.64
CA PRO A 71 13.32 5.91 12.44
C PRO A 71 14.64 5.52 11.75
N LYS A 72 14.62 4.54 10.84
CA LYS A 72 15.82 3.92 10.26
C LYS A 72 15.74 3.92 8.73
N THR A 73 16.43 4.87 8.11
CA THR A 73 16.48 5.04 6.64
C THR A 73 17.93 5.17 6.16
N PHE A 74 18.25 4.56 5.03
CA PHE A 74 19.53 4.71 4.33
C PHE A 74 19.42 5.80 3.28
N LYS A 75 20.11 6.90 3.47
CA LYS A 75 19.97 8.10 2.63
C LYS A 75 21.18 8.23 1.72
N TRP A 76 20.94 8.36 0.43
CA TRP A 76 21.94 8.78 -0.55
C TRP A 76 21.60 10.18 -1.08
N ASN A 77 22.61 10.98 -1.35
CA ASN A 77 22.46 12.36 -1.78
C ASN A 77 23.33 12.63 -3.03
N GLU A 78 22.70 13.13 -4.08
CA GLU A 78 23.35 13.45 -5.35
C GLU A 78 24.46 14.50 -5.21
N MET A 79 24.26 15.49 -4.33
CA MET A 79 25.25 16.54 -4.10
C MET A 79 26.50 16.02 -3.39
N PHE A 80 26.38 14.90 -2.68
CA PHE A 80 27.45 14.32 -1.87
C PHE A 80 27.48 12.80 -2.05
N PRO A 81 27.89 12.28 -3.22
CA PRO A 81 27.78 10.88 -3.60
C PRO A 81 28.89 10.03 -2.96
N TYR A 82 29.17 10.24 -1.68
CA TYR A 82 30.25 9.55 -0.95
C TYR A 82 29.79 8.21 -0.35
N GLY A 83 28.49 7.93 -0.33
CA GLY A 83 27.92 6.70 0.25
C GLY A 83 26.51 6.92 0.81
N PHE A 84 26.05 5.95 1.61
CA PHE A 84 24.77 6.01 2.30
C PHE A 84 24.94 6.46 3.76
N ILE A 85 24.06 7.32 4.24
CA ILE A 85 24.01 7.70 5.65
C ILE A 85 22.79 7.05 6.28
N CYS A 86 22.98 6.26 7.35
CA CYS A 86 21.84 5.77 8.11
C CYS A 86 21.35 6.86 9.07
N GLY A 87 20.09 7.28 8.91
CA GLY A 87 19.48 8.36 9.69
C GLY A 87 19.52 8.13 11.19
N HIS A 88 19.47 6.88 11.65
CA HIS A 88 19.42 6.53 13.07
C HIS A 88 20.78 6.60 13.77
N SER A 89 21.83 6.09 13.12
CA SER A 89 23.15 5.94 13.76
C SER A 89 24.13 7.06 13.40
N ARG A 90 23.76 7.98 12.49
CA ARG A 90 24.66 8.93 11.81
C ARG A 90 25.91 8.27 11.20
N GLN A 91 25.93 6.94 11.12
CA GLN A 91 27.02 6.19 10.52
C GLN A 91 26.93 6.35 9.00
N VAL A 92 28.06 6.72 8.41
CA VAL A 92 28.23 6.81 6.97
C VAL A 92 28.76 5.47 6.48
N TYR A 93 27.93 4.75 5.75
CA TYR A 93 28.31 3.54 5.04
C TYR A 93 28.83 3.94 3.67
N LYS A 94 30.15 4.05 3.59
CA LYS A 94 30.82 4.39 2.35
C LYS A 94 30.61 3.25 1.35
N LEU A 95 29.89 3.53 0.28
CA LEU A 95 29.83 2.66 -0.88
C LEU A 95 30.85 3.23 -1.86
N GLU A 96 31.92 2.47 -2.17
CA GLU A 96 32.88 2.89 -3.19
C GLU A 96 32.25 2.71 -4.58
N THR A 97 31.36 3.63 -4.94
CA THR A 97 30.88 3.75 -6.30
C THR A 97 31.90 4.56 -7.08
N ARG A 98 32.56 3.93 -8.06
CA ARG A 98 33.32 4.65 -9.07
C ARG A 98 32.32 5.42 -9.92
N SER A 99 31.97 6.65 -9.52
CA SER A 99 31.12 7.59 -10.26
C SER A 99 29.93 6.94 -10.97
N GLY A 100 28.80 6.78 -10.25
CA GLY A 100 27.57 6.24 -10.83
C GLY A 100 26.49 7.30 -11.01
N SER A 101 25.68 7.18 -12.06
CA SER A 101 24.42 7.94 -12.18
C SER A 101 23.43 7.53 -11.07
N ARG A 102 22.40 8.33 -10.84
CA ARG A 102 21.32 7.99 -9.88
C ARG A 102 20.70 6.62 -10.20
N GLU A 103 20.45 6.38 -11.49
CA GLU A 103 19.90 5.12 -11.99
C GLU A 103 20.80 3.93 -11.66
N GLU A 104 22.11 4.04 -11.94
CA GLU A 104 23.07 2.98 -11.65
C GLU A 104 23.13 2.65 -10.16
N ILE A 105 23.06 3.68 -9.31
CA ILE A 105 23.08 3.50 -7.84
C ILE A 105 21.79 2.84 -7.36
N VAL A 106 20.63 3.28 -7.83
CA VAL A 106 19.34 2.68 -7.47
C VAL A 106 19.28 1.22 -7.93
N MET A 107 19.68 0.94 -9.17
CA MET A 107 19.66 -0.42 -9.71
C MET A 107 20.67 -1.35 -9.05
N MET A 108 21.86 -0.85 -8.71
CA MET A 108 22.81 -1.63 -7.92
C MET A 108 22.24 -1.98 -6.55
N MET A 109 21.53 -1.05 -5.88
CA MET A 109 20.88 -1.33 -4.60
C MET A 109 19.73 -2.32 -4.74
N TYR A 110 18.87 -2.12 -5.73
CA TYR A 110 17.80 -3.05 -6.05
C TYR A 110 18.35 -4.47 -6.25
N ASN A 111 19.34 -4.64 -7.15
CA ASN A 111 19.93 -5.95 -7.43
C ASN A 111 20.55 -6.58 -6.19
N HIS A 112 21.30 -5.79 -5.39
CA HIS A 112 21.90 -6.29 -4.17
C HIS A 112 20.86 -6.77 -3.15
N ILE A 113 19.77 -6.02 -2.97
CA ILE A 113 18.66 -6.36 -2.07
C ILE A 113 17.91 -7.59 -2.57
N SER A 114 17.57 -7.63 -3.87
CA SER A 114 16.94 -8.77 -4.53
C SER A 114 17.76 -10.04 -4.35
N GLU A 115 19.08 -9.98 -4.55
CA GLU A 115 19.96 -11.13 -4.32
C GLU A 115 20.06 -11.50 -2.84
N LEU A 116 20.15 -10.51 -1.94
CA LEU A 116 20.28 -10.73 -0.49
C LEU A 116 19.06 -11.46 0.08
N PHE A 117 17.86 -11.10 -0.38
CA PHE A 117 16.59 -11.63 0.09
C PHE A 117 15.92 -12.58 -0.92
N GLN A 118 16.65 -13.12 -1.89
CA GLN A 118 16.12 -13.98 -2.97
C GLN A 118 15.35 -15.22 -2.47
N LYS A 119 15.64 -15.69 -1.26
CA LYS A 119 14.96 -16.83 -0.63
C LYS A 119 13.70 -16.44 0.15
N CYS A 120 13.39 -15.14 0.27
CA CYS A 120 12.19 -14.66 0.91
C CYS A 120 11.03 -14.65 -0.10
N PRO A 121 10.08 -15.60 -0.04
CA PRO A 121 9.01 -15.70 -1.03
C PRO A 121 8.04 -14.50 -0.99
N SER A 122 8.06 -13.75 0.11
CA SER A 122 7.22 -12.58 0.38
C SER A 122 7.99 -11.26 0.30
N LEU A 123 9.19 -11.27 -0.28
CA LEU A 123 9.93 -10.03 -0.57
C LEU A 123 9.09 -9.17 -1.49
N ARG A 124 8.88 -7.92 -1.09
CA ARG A 124 8.15 -6.94 -1.88
C ARG A 124 8.92 -5.65 -2.01
N PHE A 125 8.73 -5.03 -3.16
CA PHE A 125 9.25 -3.70 -3.44
C PHE A 125 8.10 -2.71 -3.43
N GLY A 126 8.31 -1.64 -2.66
CA GLY A 126 7.46 -0.46 -2.62
C GLY A 126 8.24 0.77 -3.05
N ALA A 127 7.55 1.78 -3.57
CA ALA A 127 8.14 3.05 -3.93
C ALA A 127 7.32 4.18 -3.34
N ARG A 128 8.01 5.19 -2.82
CA ARG A 128 7.41 6.45 -2.42
C ARG A 128 8.00 7.57 -3.26
N ILE A 129 7.18 8.24 -4.04
CA ILE A 129 7.57 9.32 -4.93
C ILE A 129 7.10 10.63 -4.29
N SER A 130 8.07 11.38 -3.76
CA SER A 130 7.86 12.70 -3.18
C SER A 130 8.64 13.78 -3.93
N ALA A 131 9.23 13.42 -5.07
CA ALA A 131 9.93 14.34 -5.94
C ALA A 131 8.92 15.20 -6.73
N PRO A 132 9.30 16.44 -7.09
CA PRO A 132 8.38 17.37 -7.79
C PRO A 132 8.11 16.99 -9.25
N ASN A 133 8.83 16.01 -9.79
CA ASN A 133 8.61 15.49 -11.14
C ASN A 133 9.04 14.01 -11.22
N MET A 134 8.58 13.32 -12.27
CA MET A 134 8.92 11.92 -12.51
C MET A 134 10.33 11.66 -13.02
N SER A 135 11.10 12.68 -13.43
CA SER A 135 12.48 12.46 -13.90
C SER A 135 13.42 12.00 -12.77
N TYR A 136 13.03 12.15 -11.50
CA TYR A 136 13.78 11.64 -10.35
C TYR A 136 13.41 10.20 -9.96
N TYR A 137 12.33 9.67 -10.52
CA TYR A 137 11.91 8.30 -10.30
C TYR A 137 12.72 7.37 -11.20
N ILE A 138 13.23 6.29 -10.61
CA ILE A 138 13.90 5.21 -11.35
C ILE A 138 12.99 3.97 -11.26
N PRO A 139 12.56 3.38 -12.40
CA PRO A 139 11.72 2.20 -12.40
C PRO A 139 12.32 1.04 -11.60
N ILE A 140 11.55 0.54 -10.64
CA ILE A 140 11.93 -0.61 -9.82
C ILE A 140 11.27 -1.87 -10.39
N PRO A 141 12.03 -2.92 -10.75
CA PRO A 141 11.43 -4.14 -11.26
C PRO A 141 10.57 -4.86 -10.20
N SER A 142 9.43 -5.41 -10.62
CA SER A 142 8.44 -6.08 -9.76
C SER A 142 7.94 -5.22 -8.60
N LEU A 143 7.78 -3.92 -8.84
CA LEU A 143 7.17 -3.00 -7.89
C LEU A 143 5.71 -3.38 -7.63
N SER A 144 5.36 -3.57 -6.36
CA SER A 144 4.01 -3.98 -5.95
C SER A 144 3.22 -2.89 -5.26
N ILE A 145 3.89 -1.85 -4.73
CA ILE A 145 3.28 -0.74 -4.00
C ILE A 145 3.89 0.56 -4.51
N ALA A 146 3.05 1.55 -4.78
CA ALA A 146 3.48 2.90 -5.13
C ALA A 146 2.70 3.92 -4.30
N THR A 147 3.42 4.86 -3.70
CA THR A 147 2.85 6.00 -2.96
C THR A 147 3.29 7.30 -3.62
N PHE A 148 2.34 8.14 -3.99
CA PHE A 148 2.58 9.47 -4.54
C PHE A 148 2.13 10.53 -3.55
N LYS A 149 2.96 11.57 -3.38
CA LYS A 149 2.59 12.78 -2.65
C LYS A 149 2.08 13.90 -3.55
N ASP A 150 2.56 13.91 -4.79
CA ASP A 150 2.15 14.86 -5.83
C ASP A 150 2.50 14.22 -7.18
N VAL A 151 1.52 14.12 -8.08
CA VAL A 151 1.69 13.53 -9.41
C VAL A 151 0.67 14.13 -10.36
N SER A 152 1.04 14.28 -11.64
CA SER A 152 0.07 14.63 -12.68
C SER A 152 -0.66 13.39 -13.17
N ALA A 153 -1.87 13.56 -13.71
CA ALA A 153 -2.65 12.48 -14.30
C ALA A 153 -1.85 11.72 -15.38
N ASN A 154 -1.16 12.47 -16.25
CA ASN A 154 -0.38 11.91 -17.35
C ASN A 154 0.84 11.11 -16.86
N ASP A 155 1.52 11.62 -15.84
CA ASP A 155 2.64 10.94 -15.20
C ASP A 155 2.18 9.65 -14.51
N LEU A 156 1.03 9.69 -13.84
CA LEU A 156 0.45 8.53 -13.20
C LEU A 156 0.05 7.47 -14.24
N THR A 157 -0.61 7.85 -15.35
CA THR A 157 -0.91 6.94 -16.47
C THR A 157 0.36 6.28 -17.02
N THR A 158 1.39 7.09 -17.26
CA THR A 158 2.67 6.61 -17.78
C THR A 158 3.39 5.71 -16.77
N PHE A 159 3.27 6.01 -15.48
CA PHE A 159 3.80 5.17 -14.43
C PHE A 159 3.09 3.81 -14.42
N MET A 160 1.77 3.80 -14.41
CA MET A 160 0.97 2.57 -14.34
C MET A 160 1.20 1.67 -15.53
N SER A 161 1.31 2.22 -16.75
CA SER A 161 1.60 1.43 -17.96
C SER A 161 2.95 0.72 -17.92
N ASN A 162 3.89 1.21 -17.08
CA ASN A 162 5.21 0.61 -16.89
C ASN A 162 5.31 -0.33 -15.68
N HIS A 163 4.28 -0.44 -14.82
CA HIS A 163 4.31 -1.24 -13.59
C HIS A 163 3.10 -2.19 -13.50
N LEU A 164 3.06 -3.20 -14.38
CA LEU A 164 1.95 -4.17 -14.46
C LEU A 164 1.79 -5.04 -13.20
N ASP A 165 2.82 -5.15 -12.37
CA ASP A 165 2.79 -5.92 -11.12
C ASP A 165 2.20 -5.14 -9.93
N LEU A 166 1.86 -3.85 -10.12
CA LEU A 166 1.36 -2.98 -9.08
C LEU A 166 0.07 -3.54 -8.46
N LYS A 167 0.04 -3.68 -7.13
CA LYS A 167 -1.10 -4.21 -6.37
C LYS A 167 -1.79 -3.15 -5.52
N LEU A 168 -1.04 -2.12 -5.10
CA LEU A 168 -1.53 -1.00 -4.32
C LEU A 168 -0.99 0.31 -4.87
N LEU A 169 -1.89 1.24 -5.16
CA LEU A 169 -1.58 2.65 -5.39
C LEU A 169 -2.08 3.48 -4.21
N VAL A 170 -1.20 4.31 -3.65
CA VAL A 170 -1.51 5.27 -2.59
C VAL A 170 -1.29 6.68 -3.11
N LEU A 171 -2.32 7.50 -2.98
CA LEU A 171 -2.33 8.90 -3.38
C LEU A 171 -2.49 9.74 -2.11
N GLU A 172 -1.46 10.49 -1.74
CA GLU A 172 -1.46 11.38 -0.58
C GLU A 172 -1.59 12.83 -1.02
N LYS A 173 -2.46 13.60 -0.36
CA LYS A 173 -2.56 15.07 -0.52
C LYS A 173 -2.73 15.51 -1.98
N GLU A 174 -3.44 14.73 -2.78
CA GLU A 174 -3.48 15.00 -4.21
C GLU A 174 -4.45 16.10 -4.62
N HIS A 175 -3.97 16.90 -5.57
CA HIS A 175 -4.73 17.80 -6.42
C HIS A 175 -4.83 17.23 -7.85
N LEU A 176 -5.20 15.95 -8.00
CA LEU A 176 -5.52 15.44 -9.33
C LEU A 176 -6.81 16.12 -9.81
N ARG A 177 -6.65 17.19 -10.59
CA ARG A 177 -7.77 17.84 -11.29
C ARG A 177 -8.41 16.92 -12.33
N GLU A 178 -7.60 16.01 -12.87
CA GLU A 178 -8.01 14.94 -13.75
C GLU A 178 -7.45 13.65 -13.16
N ILE A 179 -8.33 12.68 -12.93
CA ILE A 179 -7.92 11.35 -12.55
C ILE A 179 -7.80 10.57 -13.86
N PRO A 180 -6.62 9.98 -14.16
CA PRO A 180 -6.50 9.18 -15.37
C PRO A 180 -7.49 8.04 -15.33
N ASP A 181 -7.89 7.47 -16.47
CA ASP A 181 -8.63 6.22 -16.45
C ASP A 181 -7.77 5.17 -15.74
N ILE A 182 -8.13 4.93 -14.47
CA ILE A 182 -7.38 4.11 -13.53
C ILE A 182 -7.64 2.65 -13.93
N ILE A 183 -6.93 2.18 -14.94
CA ILE A 183 -7.15 0.87 -15.52
C ILE A 183 -6.26 -0.15 -14.79
N ASN A 184 -6.90 -1.14 -14.17
CA ASN A 184 -6.34 -2.44 -13.76
C ASN A 184 -5.33 -2.47 -12.61
N PHE A 185 -5.63 -1.91 -11.43
CA PHE A 185 -4.94 -2.34 -10.20
C PHE A 185 -5.90 -2.56 -9.02
N ARG A 186 -5.59 -3.60 -8.25
CA ARG A 186 -6.53 -4.25 -7.34
C ARG A 186 -6.94 -3.37 -6.14
N ASN A 187 -6.03 -2.54 -5.63
CA ASN A 187 -6.26 -1.74 -4.42
C ASN A 187 -5.88 -0.27 -4.64
N LEU A 188 -6.80 0.64 -4.30
CA LEU A 188 -6.58 2.09 -4.30
C LEU A 188 -6.69 2.63 -2.89
N ARG A 189 -5.75 3.49 -2.49
CA ARG A 189 -5.83 4.30 -1.28
C ARG A 189 -5.66 5.77 -1.61
N VAL A 190 -6.56 6.61 -1.14
CA VAL A 190 -6.48 8.07 -1.31
C VAL A 190 -6.63 8.74 0.05
N MET A 191 -5.67 9.59 0.39
CA MET A 191 -5.56 10.27 1.69
C MET A 191 -5.58 11.78 1.51
N CYS A 192 -6.32 12.48 2.37
CA CYS A 192 -6.41 13.95 2.41
C CYS A 192 -6.81 14.55 1.04
N PHE A 193 -7.81 13.98 0.38
CA PHE A 193 -8.26 14.42 -0.95
C PHE A 193 -9.03 15.75 -0.89
N GLN A 194 -8.96 16.53 -1.97
CA GLN A 194 -9.76 17.76 -2.12
C GLN A 194 -11.09 17.52 -2.84
N GLU A 195 -11.08 16.62 -3.82
CA GLU A 195 -12.27 16.25 -4.59
C GLU A 195 -13.00 15.10 -3.91
N SER A 196 -14.34 15.04 -4.03
CA SER A 196 -15.12 13.93 -3.46
C SER A 196 -14.55 12.56 -3.81
N PHE A 197 -14.59 11.60 -2.89
CA PHE A 197 -14.18 10.21 -3.17
C PHE A 197 -14.90 9.61 -4.40
N LEU A 198 -16.12 10.09 -4.71
CA LEU A 198 -16.86 9.69 -5.91
C LEU A 198 -16.13 10.02 -7.21
N HIS A 199 -15.34 11.11 -7.22
CA HIS A 199 -14.52 11.50 -8.35
C HIS A 199 -13.45 10.44 -8.64
N TYR A 200 -12.77 9.93 -7.61
CA TYR A 200 -11.82 8.83 -7.75
C TYR A 200 -12.52 7.53 -8.16
N MET A 201 -13.67 7.26 -7.53
CA MET A 201 -14.46 6.06 -7.83
C MET A 201 -14.95 6.03 -9.28
N SER A 202 -15.28 7.16 -9.94
CA SER A 202 -15.74 7.12 -11.34
C SER A 202 -14.68 6.61 -12.32
N HIS A 203 -13.40 6.67 -11.97
CA HIS A 203 -12.30 6.16 -12.77
C HIS A 203 -11.77 4.81 -12.26
N PHE A 204 -12.05 4.45 -11.00
CA PHE A 204 -11.64 3.20 -10.37
C PHE A 204 -12.66 2.08 -10.60
N LYS A 205 -12.24 1.00 -11.28
CA LYS A 205 -13.11 -0.13 -11.66
C LYS A 205 -12.79 -1.43 -10.92
N GLU A 206 -11.99 -1.37 -9.87
CA GLU A 206 -11.33 -2.55 -9.31
C GLU A 206 -11.86 -2.89 -7.90
N VAL A 207 -11.05 -3.64 -7.13
CA VAL A 207 -11.52 -4.52 -6.07
C VAL A 207 -11.69 -3.81 -4.73
N ASN A 208 -10.69 -3.10 -4.22
CA ASN A 208 -10.77 -2.46 -2.89
C ASN A 208 -10.38 -0.99 -2.94
N ALA A 209 -11.21 -0.13 -2.36
CA ALA A 209 -11.00 1.32 -2.30
C ALA A 209 -11.00 1.82 -0.85
N TYR A 210 -9.94 2.56 -0.49
CA TYR A 210 -9.74 3.14 0.83
C TYR A 210 -9.60 4.65 0.69
N PHE A 211 -10.43 5.39 1.41
CA PHE A 211 -10.46 6.84 1.40
C PHE A 211 -10.31 7.35 2.84
N CYS A 212 -9.47 8.35 3.02
CA CYS A 212 -9.37 9.09 4.29
C CYS A 212 -9.39 10.58 3.97
N GLY A 213 -10.39 11.30 4.47
CA GLY A 213 -10.61 12.70 4.14
C GLY A 213 -12.03 13.16 4.45
N PRO A 214 -12.27 14.48 4.40
CA PRO A 214 -13.59 15.06 4.64
C PRO A 214 -14.59 14.50 3.63
N THR A 215 -15.71 13.97 4.12
CA THR A 215 -16.73 13.35 3.27
C THR A 215 -18.13 13.73 3.69
N GLU A 216 -18.85 14.45 2.83
CA GLU A 216 -20.26 14.73 3.05
C GLU A 216 -21.12 13.46 2.87
N GLU A 217 -22.14 13.30 3.73
CA GLU A 217 -23.07 12.17 3.67
C GLU A 217 -23.80 12.04 2.34
N TYR A 218 -24.04 13.16 1.66
CA TYR A 218 -24.64 13.17 0.33
C TYR A 218 -23.85 12.26 -0.64
N TYR A 219 -22.52 12.30 -0.60
CA TYR A 219 -21.68 11.47 -1.46
C TYR A 219 -21.78 9.98 -1.11
N ILE A 220 -21.98 9.63 0.17
CA ILE A 220 -22.24 8.25 0.59
C ILE A 220 -23.58 7.75 0.03
N ARG A 221 -24.64 8.56 0.16
CA ARG A 221 -25.97 8.21 -0.37
C ARG A 221 -25.96 8.06 -1.89
N GLU A 222 -25.25 8.95 -2.57
CA GLU A 222 -25.05 8.89 -4.01
C GLU A 222 -24.25 7.65 -4.44
N PHE A 223 -23.20 7.27 -3.69
CA PHE A 223 -22.49 6.01 -3.89
C PHE A 223 -23.45 4.81 -3.82
N ILE A 224 -24.23 4.70 -2.73
CA ILE A 224 -25.17 3.58 -2.52
C ILE A 224 -26.20 3.55 -3.66
N TYR A 225 -26.75 4.71 -4.04
CA TYR A 225 -27.71 4.83 -5.13
C TYR A 225 -27.10 4.37 -6.47
N ARG A 226 -25.89 4.82 -6.83
CA ARG A 226 -25.22 4.41 -8.07
C ARG A 226 -24.88 2.93 -8.10
N TRP A 227 -24.45 2.37 -6.97
CA TRP A 227 -24.14 0.97 -6.83
C TRP A 227 -25.39 0.09 -7.00
N LEU A 228 -26.50 0.45 -6.33
CA LEU A 228 -27.78 -0.27 -6.42
C LEU A 228 -28.31 -0.36 -7.85
N ASN A 229 -28.19 0.74 -8.62
CA ASN A 229 -28.65 0.83 -10.00
C ASN A 229 -27.71 0.19 -11.03
N GLY A 230 -26.62 -0.48 -10.61
CA GLY A 230 -25.70 -1.17 -11.51
C GLY A 230 -24.95 -0.26 -12.49
N LYS A 231 -24.89 1.05 -12.22
CA LYS A 231 -24.28 2.00 -13.16
C LYS A 231 -22.76 2.06 -13.06
N LEU A 232 -22.18 1.70 -11.91
CA LEU A 232 -20.75 1.77 -11.62
C LEU A 232 -20.35 0.67 -10.62
N TYR A 233 -19.04 0.41 -10.51
CA TYR A 233 -18.44 -0.40 -9.43
C TYR A 233 -18.75 -1.90 -9.50
N GLU A 234 -18.70 -2.48 -10.70
CA GLU A 234 -19.04 -3.89 -10.94
C GLU A 234 -18.15 -4.88 -10.15
N ASN A 235 -16.86 -4.56 -10.06
CA ASN A 235 -15.83 -5.40 -9.42
C ASN A 235 -15.49 -5.01 -7.97
N LEU A 236 -16.18 -4.02 -7.41
CA LEU A 236 -15.92 -3.57 -6.06
C LEU A 236 -16.25 -4.69 -5.05
N ASN A 237 -15.29 -4.97 -4.18
CA ASN A 237 -15.41 -5.89 -3.05
C ASN A 237 -15.48 -5.12 -1.72
N LEU A 238 -14.72 -4.04 -1.58
CA LEU A 238 -14.66 -3.25 -0.36
C LEU A 238 -14.53 -1.76 -0.67
N ILE A 239 -15.34 -0.94 0.01
CA ILE A 239 -15.11 0.48 0.17
C ILE A 239 -14.99 0.81 1.66
N HIS A 240 -13.95 1.53 2.02
CA HIS A 240 -13.72 2.02 3.38
C HIS A 240 -13.45 3.53 3.31
N ILE A 241 -14.24 4.31 4.04
CA ILE A 241 -14.13 5.77 4.09
C ILE A 241 -13.97 6.18 5.55
N GLU A 242 -12.86 6.83 5.86
CA GLU A 242 -12.56 7.40 7.17
C GLU A 242 -12.59 8.93 7.13
N GLN A 243 -13.28 9.53 8.08
CA GLN A 243 -13.32 10.98 8.28
C GLN A 243 -12.02 11.49 8.92
N GLU A 244 -11.53 12.64 8.46
CA GLU A 244 -10.47 13.37 9.17
C GLU A 244 -10.95 13.96 10.50
N ASP A 245 -10.01 14.31 11.38
CA ASP A 245 -10.31 14.72 12.75
C ASP A 245 -11.28 15.91 12.82
N GLY A 246 -12.46 15.65 13.40
CA GLY A 246 -13.48 16.66 13.69
C GLY A 246 -14.79 16.44 12.94
N GLU A 247 -14.74 15.79 11.78
CA GLU A 247 -15.93 15.43 11.01
C GLU A 247 -16.56 14.13 11.50
N ARG A 248 -17.89 14.01 11.37
CA ARG A 248 -18.62 12.83 11.81
C ARG A 248 -19.78 12.49 10.89
N PHE A 249 -19.91 11.21 10.57
CA PHE A 249 -21.15 10.67 10.00
C PHE A 249 -22.24 10.62 11.07
N SER A 250 -23.47 10.91 10.66
CA SER A 250 -24.65 10.83 11.49
C SER A 250 -25.03 9.38 11.76
N PRO A 251 -25.53 9.04 12.96
CA PRO A 251 -25.99 7.68 13.27
C PRO A 251 -27.11 7.16 12.36
N ASP A 252 -27.91 8.04 11.77
CA ASP A 252 -29.06 7.73 10.91
C ASP A 252 -28.73 7.73 9.40
N LEU A 253 -27.45 7.87 9.02
CA LEU A 253 -26.99 7.87 7.62
C LEU A 253 -27.59 6.72 6.79
N LEU A 254 -27.72 5.54 7.39
CA LEU A 254 -28.19 4.31 6.73
C LEU A 254 -29.65 3.96 7.01
N GLU A 255 -30.39 4.78 7.76
CA GLU A 255 -31.72 4.43 8.27
C GLU A 255 -32.72 4.13 7.15
N ASN A 256 -32.68 4.91 6.07
CA ASN A 256 -33.55 4.74 4.90
C ASN A 256 -33.35 3.40 4.16
N TYR A 257 -32.24 2.69 4.40
CA TYR A 257 -31.94 1.41 3.78
C TYR A 257 -32.30 0.21 4.66
N ARG A 258 -32.71 0.44 5.93
CA ARG A 258 -33.10 -0.64 6.87
C ARG A 258 -34.44 -1.30 6.55
N HIS A 259 -35.22 -0.76 5.62
CA HIS A 259 -36.57 -1.23 5.34
C HIS A 259 -36.65 -2.61 4.66
N ASN A 260 -35.53 -3.15 4.18
CA ASN A 260 -35.50 -4.46 3.54
C ASN A 260 -35.59 -5.58 4.60
N ARG A 261 -36.58 -6.48 4.43
CA ARG A 261 -36.88 -7.61 5.32
C ARG A 261 -35.85 -8.75 5.17
N TRP A 262 -34.58 -8.47 5.44
CA TRP A 262 -33.56 -9.50 5.52
C TRP A 262 -33.71 -10.29 6.82
N ASP A 263 -33.60 -11.61 6.75
CA ASP A 263 -33.42 -12.45 7.94
C ASP A 263 -31.97 -12.28 8.43
N LEU A 264 -31.77 -11.38 9.41
CA LEU A 264 -30.44 -11.03 9.92
C LEU A 264 -29.66 -12.24 10.46
N ASN A 265 -30.35 -13.31 10.89
CA ASN A 265 -29.70 -14.53 11.36
C ASN A 265 -29.04 -15.33 10.22
N ARG A 266 -29.45 -15.10 8.97
CA ARG A 266 -28.86 -15.72 7.78
C ARG A 266 -27.77 -14.88 7.13
N MET A 267 -27.66 -13.60 7.51
CA MET A 267 -26.70 -12.69 6.89
C MET A 267 -25.30 -12.89 7.47
N PRO A 268 -24.25 -12.79 6.63
CA PRO A 268 -22.88 -12.99 7.08
C PRO A 268 -22.44 -11.89 8.04
N GLN A 269 -21.96 -12.30 9.22
CA GLN A 269 -21.56 -11.37 10.29
C GLN A 269 -20.10 -10.92 10.20
N GLU A 270 -19.31 -11.53 9.32
CA GLU A 270 -17.86 -11.35 9.26
C GLU A 270 -17.39 -11.36 7.81
N TYR A 271 -16.91 -10.22 7.30
CA TYR A 271 -16.33 -10.10 5.97
C TYR A 271 -14.82 -10.32 6.03
N LYS A 272 -14.30 -11.24 5.24
CA LYS A 272 -12.87 -11.57 5.17
C LYS A 272 -12.32 -11.13 3.83
N LEU A 273 -11.24 -10.37 3.87
CA LEU A 273 -10.44 -10.08 2.68
C LEU A 273 -9.70 -11.32 2.20
N ASP A 274 -9.47 -11.38 0.88
CA ASP A 274 -8.56 -12.34 0.28
C ASP A 274 -7.18 -12.22 0.93
N GLU A 275 -6.50 -13.34 1.18
CA GLU A 275 -5.18 -13.35 1.83
C GLU A 275 -4.15 -12.47 1.11
N GLY A 276 -4.23 -12.39 -0.23
CA GLY A 276 -3.38 -11.52 -1.03
C GLY A 276 -3.62 -10.03 -0.78
N ASP A 277 -4.85 -9.62 -0.44
CA ASP A 277 -5.22 -8.22 -0.22
C ASP A 277 -4.99 -7.76 1.22
N LYS A 278 -4.98 -8.69 2.19
CA LYS A 278 -4.73 -8.38 3.61
C LYS A 278 -3.46 -7.57 3.82
N TYR A 279 -2.44 -7.77 2.99
CA TYR A 279 -1.21 -7.01 3.11
C TYR A 279 -1.29 -5.58 2.54
N TYR A 280 -2.16 -5.36 1.56
CA TYR A 280 -2.29 -4.06 0.88
C TYR A 280 -3.32 -3.14 1.54
N THR A 281 -3.94 -3.60 2.61
CA THR A 281 -4.89 -2.84 3.41
C THR A 281 -4.30 -2.41 4.74
N GLN A 282 -4.72 -1.24 5.21
CA GLN A 282 -4.48 -0.80 6.59
C GLN A 282 -5.34 -1.58 7.59
N PHE A 283 -6.40 -2.23 7.11
CA PHE A 283 -7.40 -2.93 7.89
C PHE A 283 -7.46 -4.40 7.46
N PRO A 284 -6.46 -5.22 7.83
CA PRO A 284 -6.33 -6.61 7.37
C PRO A 284 -7.33 -7.57 8.01
N GLY A 285 -8.26 -7.05 8.82
CA GLY A 285 -9.09 -7.84 9.70
C GLY A 285 -9.94 -8.86 8.95
N PRO A 286 -10.70 -9.66 9.70
CA PRO A 286 -12.10 -9.73 9.40
C PRO A 286 -12.83 -8.46 9.85
N PHE A 287 -13.71 -7.92 9.00
CA PHE A 287 -14.61 -6.84 9.36
C PHE A 287 -15.88 -7.43 9.97
N LYS A 288 -16.16 -7.07 11.21
CA LYS A 288 -17.40 -7.46 11.88
C LYS A 288 -18.55 -6.60 11.38
N MET A 289 -19.54 -7.22 10.75
CA MET A 289 -20.71 -6.57 10.14
C MET A 289 -21.93 -6.61 11.07
N GLU A 290 -21.71 -6.40 12.37
CA GLU A 290 -22.77 -6.38 13.37
C GLU A 290 -23.73 -5.19 13.13
N ASN A 291 -25.04 -5.45 13.07
CA ASN A 291 -26.09 -4.46 12.76
C ASN A 291 -25.95 -3.77 11.39
N ALA A 292 -25.20 -4.39 10.47
CA ALA A 292 -25.06 -3.90 9.11
C ALA A 292 -26.42 -3.82 8.40
N VAL A 293 -26.53 -2.86 7.50
CA VAL A 293 -27.66 -2.69 6.59
C VAL A 293 -27.32 -3.38 5.28
N TYR A 294 -28.25 -4.18 4.75
CA TYR A 294 -28.01 -4.94 3.54
C TYR A 294 -28.87 -4.41 2.40
N VAL A 295 -28.24 -4.23 1.24
CA VAL A 295 -28.91 -3.83 0.00
C VAL A 295 -28.47 -4.77 -1.12
N GLN A 296 -29.35 -5.04 -2.07
CA GLN A 296 -29.07 -5.94 -3.19
C GLN A 296 -29.08 -5.15 -4.50
N ARG A 297 -28.05 -5.35 -5.32
CA ARG A 297 -27.94 -4.74 -6.64
C ARG A 297 -28.85 -5.47 -7.63
N GLU A 298 -29.67 -4.72 -8.35
CA GLU A 298 -30.68 -5.29 -9.24
C GLU A 298 -30.07 -6.00 -10.46
N SER A 299 -28.91 -5.53 -10.94
CA SER A 299 -28.32 -6.00 -12.19
C SER A 299 -27.71 -7.40 -12.10
N ASP A 300 -27.15 -7.79 -10.96
CA ASP A 300 -26.41 -9.06 -10.80
C ASP A 300 -26.67 -9.78 -9.47
N GLY A 301 -27.60 -9.27 -8.65
CA GLY A 301 -27.99 -9.91 -7.40
C GLY A 301 -26.94 -9.88 -6.29
N LYS A 302 -25.79 -9.22 -6.50
CA LYS A 302 -24.78 -9.04 -5.43
C LYS A 302 -25.38 -8.27 -4.25
N VAL A 303 -24.90 -8.58 -3.06
CA VAL A 303 -25.35 -7.95 -1.81
C VAL A 303 -24.25 -7.04 -1.30
N LEU A 304 -24.61 -5.84 -0.86
CA LEU A 304 -23.70 -4.91 -0.19
C LEU A 304 -24.14 -4.78 1.28
N SER A 305 -23.23 -5.14 2.18
CA SER A 305 -23.39 -4.89 3.62
C SER A 305 -22.76 -3.56 3.97
N LEU A 306 -23.54 -2.68 4.59
CA LEU A 306 -23.20 -1.30 4.90
C LEU A 306 -23.18 -1.10 6.41
N GLN A 307 -22.16 -0.42 6.90
CA GLN A 307 -22.09 -0.01 8.29
C GLN A 307 -21.44 1.37 8.39
N ASN A 308 -21.89 2.16 9.36
CA ASN A 308 -21.22 3.38 9.72
C ASN A 308 -21.03 3.50 11.24
N THR A 309 -19.93 4.12 11.61
CA THR A 309 -19.67 4.71 12.93
C THR A 309 -19.55 6.21 12.74
N PRO A 310 -19.38 7.02 13.80
CA PRO A 310 -19.14 8.45 13.61
C PRO A 310 -17.93 8.77 12.72
N ARG A 311 -16.90 7.90 12.65
CA ARG A 311 -15.68 8.19 11.86
C ARG A 311 -15.54 7.36 10.59
N ILE A 312 -16.20 6.21 10.50
CA ILE A 312 -15.95 5.24 9.44
C ILE A 312 -17.27 4.89 8.77
N PHE A 313 -17.28 4.89 7.44
CA PHE A 313 -18.25 4.20 6.62
C PHE A 313 -17.57 3.03 5.93
N ILE A 314 -18.20 1.86 5.96
CA ILE A 314 -17.70 0.64 5.33
C ILE A 314 -18.81 -0.03 4.52
N GLY A 315 -18.46 -0.47 3.32
CA GLY A 315 -19.31 -1.26 2.44
C GLY A 315 -18.57 -2.50 1.94
N CYS A 316 -19.09 -3.69 2.24
CA CYS A 316 -18.52 -4.96 1.79
C CYS A 316 -19.48 -5.67 0.82
N VAL A 317 -18.97 -6.09 -0.33
CA VAL A 317 -19.77 -6.72 -1.39
C VAL A 317 -19.64 -8.23 -1.32
N TRP A 318 -20.78 -8.92 -1.44
CA TRP A 318 -20.90 -10.36 -1.35
C TRP A 318 -21.52 -10.90 -2.64
N ASN A 319 -20.97 -12.01 -3.12
CA ASN A 319 -21.68 -12.84 -4.10
C ASN A 319 -22.90 -13.47 -3.43
N GLN A 320 -24.01 -13.57 -4.17
CA GLN A 320 -25.29 -14.07 -3.65
C GLN A 320 -25.14 -15.46 -2.99
N GLU A 321 -24.35 -16.34 -3.59
CA GLU A 321 -24.05 -17.69 -3.09
C GLU A 321 -23.37 -17.72 -1.71
N ASN A 322 -22.61 -16.66 -1.39
CA ASN A 322 -21.92 -16.55 -0.10
C ASN A 322 -22.83 -16.03 1.02
N VAL A 323 -23.97 -15.43 0.67
CA VAL A 323 -24.95 -14.87 1.61
C VAL A 323 -26.05 -15.88 1.91
N PHE A 324 -26.56 -16.59 0.89
CA PHE A 324 -27.67 -17.53 1.02
C PHE A 324 -27.22 -18.98 0.89
N ARG A 325 -26.24 -19.40 1.69
CA ARG A 325 -25.91 -20.83 1.79
C ARG A 325 -27.13 -21.57 2.33
N GLU A 326 -27.69 -22.47 1.51
CA GLU A 326 -28.83 -23.34 1.87
C GLU A 326 -28.51 -24.27 3.04
#